data_AF-A0A6M0C976-F1
#
_entry.id   AF-A0A6M0C976-F1
#
_cell.length_a   1.000
_cell.length_b   1.000
_cell.length_c   1.000
_cell.angle_alpha   90.00
_cell.angle_beta   90.00
_cell.angle_gamma   90.00
#
_symmetry.space_group_name_H-M   'P 1'
#
loop_
_entity.id
_entity.type
_entity.pdbx_description
1 polymer ?
#
loop_
_entity_poly.entity_id
_entity_poly.type
_entity_poly.pdbx_seq_one_letter_code
_entity_poly.pdbx_strand_id
1 'polypeptide(L)'
;MSQMISEKDLLAKIVELDILTESDNYLPIYHIRDFYPQHFSKDINQLLCELENKGKIALSALDAPGQFTEDQIDAGIFLNYSGITLFFVSVIKQDGEDNKKKTDSD
;
A
#
# COMPACT_ATOMS: atom_id res chain seq x y z
N MET A 1 -20.69 -1.83 17.03
CA MET A 1 -19.33 -1.62 17.58
C MET A 1 -18.47 -1.20 16.40
N SER A 2 -18.08 0.07 16.30
CA SER A 2 -17.22 0.53 15.21
C SER A 2 -15.81 0.04 15.51
N GLN A 3 -15.34 -0.99 14.81
CA GLN A 3 -13.94 -1.40 14.89
C GLN A 3 -13.08 -0.25 14.36
N MET A 4 -12.47 0.55 15.24
CA MET A 4 -11.43 1.48 14.81
C MET A 4 -10.18 0.64 14.51
N ILE A 5 -9.83 0.51 13.23
CA ILE A 5 -8.55 -0.08 12.84
C ILE A 5 -7.47 0.88 13.33
N SER A 6 -6.52 0.38 14.12
CA SER A 6 -5.37 1.16 14.56
C SER A 6 -4.21 1.01 13.58
N GLU A 7 -3.32 1.99 13.54
CA GLU A 7 -2.11 1.96 12.69
C GLU A 7 -1.29 0.67 12.89
N LYS A 8 -1.17 0.22 14.14
CA LYS A 8 -0.45 -1.01 14.49
C LYS A 8 -1.13 -2.27 13.94
N ASP A 9 -2.46 -2.32 14.01
CA ASP A 9 -3.24 -3.43 13.44
C ASP A 9 -3.10 -3.46 11.92
N LEU A 10 -3.20 -2.31 11.26
CA LEU A 10 -3.01 -2.21 9.82
C LEU A 10 -1.60 -2.64 9.42
N LEU A 11 -0.57 -2.16 10.12
CA LEU A 11 0.83 -2.53 9.84
C LEU A 11 1.06 -4.03 10.02
N ALA A 12 0.57 -4.61 11.14
CA ALA A 12 0.65 -6.05 11.36
C ALA A 12 -0.07 -6.82 10.25
N LYS A 13 -1.20 -6.29 9.78
CA LYS A 13 -1.97 -6.91 8.71
C LYS A 13 -1.27 -6.87 7.36
N ILE A 14 -0.62 -5.76 7.03
CA ILE A 14 0.20 -5.63 5.82
C ILE A 14 1.30 -6.69 5.83
N VAL A 15 2.03 -6.84 6.95
CA VAL A 15 3.09 -7.85 7.08
C VAL A 15 2.54 -9.27 6.94
N GLU A 16 1.40 -9.55 7.55
CA GLU A 16 0.75 -10.87 7.45
C GLU A 16 0.35 -11.17 6.00
N LEU A 17 -0.32 -10.22 5.33
CA LEU A 17 -0.74 -10.38 3.93
C LEU A 17 0.45 -10.48 2.98
N ASP A 18 1.52 -9.73 3.22
CA ASP A 18 2.76 -9.80 2.45
C ASP A 18 3.37 -11.22 2.48
N ILE A 19 3.42 -11.84 3.66
CA ILE A 19 3.88 -13.23 3.83
C ILE A 19 2.90 -14.22 3.18
N LEU A 20 1.59 -14.02 3.37
CA LEU A 20 0.56 -14.93 2.83
C LEU A 20 0.50 -14.94 1.30
N THR A 21 0.77 -13.81 0.68
CA THR A 21 0.75 -13.63 -0.78
C THR A 21 2.12 -13.81 -1.42
N GLU A 22 3.16 -14.04 -0.61
CA GLU A 22 4.56 -14.10 -1.03
C GLU A 22 4.95 -12.86 -1.87
N SER A 23 4.43 -11.69 -1.51
CA SER A 23 4.59 -10.44 -2.26
C SER A 23 5.99 -9.79 -2.14
N ASP A 24 6.90 -10.42 -1.40
CA ASP A 24 8.30 -9.99 -1.20
C ASP A 24 8.42 -8.50 -0.81
N ASN A 25 7.62 -8.06 0.17
CA ASN A 25 7.53 -6.67 0.61
C ASN A 25 6.99 -5.70 -0.45
N TYR A 26 6.20 -6.18 -1.40
CA TYR A 26 5.59 -5.40 -2.47
C TYR A 26 4.09 -5.70 -2.59
N LEU A 27 3.38 -5.60 -1.47
CA LEU A 27 1.99 -6.02 -1.34
C LEU A 27 1.03 -5.07 -2.07
N PRO A 28 0.19 -5.56 -3.00
CA PRO A 28 -0.88 -4.76 -3.58
C PRO A 28 -1.96 -4.35 -2.57
N ILE A 29 -2.41 -3.09 -2.64
CA ILE A 29 -3.44 -2.51 -1.75
C ILE A 29 -4.78 -3.23 -1.90
N TYR A 30 -5.09 -3.80 -3.07
CA TYR A 30 -6.33 -4.56 -3.25
C TYR A 30 -6.39 -5.78 -2.32
N HIS A 31 -5.26 -6.40 -1.93
CA HIS A 31 -5.26 -7.49 -0.96
C HIS A 31 -5.71 -7.02 0.43
N ILE A 32 -5.32 -5.80 0.80
CA ILE A 32 -5.77 -5.16 2.05
C ILE A 32 -7.27 -4.87 1.95
N ARG A 33 -7.73 -4.34 0.81
CA ARG A 33 -9.15 -4.06 0.58
C ARG A 33 -10.03 -5.30 0.47
N ASP A 34 -9.49 -6.42 -0.02
CA ASP A 34 -10.23 -7.68 -0.04
C ASP A 34 -10.39 -8.24 1.38
N PHE A 35 -9.39 -8.02 2.24
CA PHE A 35 -9.45 -8.42 3.63
C PHE A 35 -10.40 -7.56 4.48
N TYR A 36 -10.40 -6.23 4.28
CA TYR A 36 -11.22 -5.31 5.05
C TYR A 36 -12.52 -4.93 4.31
N PRO A 37 -13.67 -4.88 5.00
CA PRO A 37 -14.92 -4.51 4.36
C PRO A 37 -14.90 -3.06 3.85
N GLN A 38 -15.60 -2.78 2.75
CA GLN A 38 -15.52 -1.51 1.99
C GLN A 38 -15.76 -0.24 2.82
N HIS A 39 -16.48 -0.30 3.93
CA HIS A 39 -16.71 0.86 4.80
C HIS A 39 -15.44 1.38 5.49
N PHE A 40 -14.39 0.56 5.60
CA PHE A 40 -13.08 0.98 6.12
C PHE A 40 -12.14 1.55 5.06
N SER A 41 -12.54 1.61 3.78
CA SER A 41 -11.65 2.06 2.70
C SER A 41 -11.07 3.45 2.97
N LYS A 42 -11.88 4.36 3.52
CA LYS A 42 -11.45 5.72 3.84
C LYS A 42 -10.44 5.74 5.00
N ASP A 43 -10.73 5.00 6.07
CA ASP A 43 -9.85 4.89 7.23
C ASP A 43 -8.51 4.23 6.86
N ILE A 44 -8.55 3.15 6.06
CA ILE A 44 -7.35 2.46 5.58
C ILE A 44 -6.50 3.38 4.72
N ASN A 45 -7.09 4.09 3.75
CA ASN A 45 -6.35 5.04 2.93
C ASN A 45 -5.68 6.12 3.79
N GLN A 46 -6.39 6.67 4.78
CA GLN A 46 -5.84 7.67 5.68
C GLN A 46 -4.68 7.10 6.52
N LEU A 47 -4.87 5.92 7.13
CA LEU A 47 -3.83 5.25 7.92
C LEU A 47 -2.60 4.89 7.08
N LEU A 48 -2.78 4.44 5.83
CA LEU A 48 -1.67 4.19 4.91
C LEU A 48 -0.88 5.48 4.64
N CYS A 49 -1.56 6.58 4.33
CA CYS A 49 -0.89 7.88 4.19
C CYS A 49 -0.17 8.32 5.48
N GLU A 50 -0.75 8.10 6.66
CA GLU A 50 -0.10 8.42 7.94
C GLU A 50 1.14 7.55 8.20
N LEU A 51 1.06 6.25 7.91
CA LEU A 51 2.19 5.32 8.04
C LEU A 51 3.33 5.67 7.07
N GLU A 52 3.00 6.10 5.85
CA GLU A 52 3.98 6.58 4.87
C GLU A 52 4.67 7.85 5.37
N ASN A 53 3.90 8.83 5.85
CA ASN A 53 4.43 10.06 6.46
C ASN A 53 5.32 9.78 7.68
N LYS A 54 5.04 8.71 8.43
CA LYS A 54 5.87 8.25 9.57
C LYS A 54 7.09 7.43 9.14
N GLY A 55 7.29 7.19 7.84
CA GLY A 55 8.37 6.37 7.31
C GLY A 55 8.30 4.90 7.76
N LYS A 56 7.10 4.39 8.02
CA LYS A 56 6.85 2.98 8.38
C LYS A 56 6.61 2.11 7.16
N ILE A 57 6.00 2.70 6.13
CA ILE A 57 5.73 2.05 4.86
C ILE A 57 6.11 2.99 3.71
N ALA A 58 6.29 2.45 2.53
CA ALA A 58 6.39 3.18 1.28
C ALA A 58 5.20 2.78 0.39
N LEU A 59 4.52 3.76 -0.17
CA LEU A 59 3.48 3.53 -1.16
C LEU A 59 4.07 3.78 -2.54
N SER A 60 3.87 2.83 -3.45
CA SER A 60 4.37 2.91 -4.83
C SER A 60 3.21 2.86 -5.82
N ALA A 61 3.37 3.58 -6.92
CA ALA A 61 2.41 3.57 -8.02
C ALA A 61 2.48 2.26 -8.81
N LEU A 62 1.42 1.97 -9.56
CA LEU A 62 1.37 0.84 -10.47
C LEU A 62 2.20 1.14 -11.73
N ASP A 63 3.36 0.48 -11.88
CA ASP A 63 4.22 0.63 -13.07
C ASP A 63 3.72 -0.23 -14.26
N ALA A 64 3.14 -1.41 -13.98
CA ALA A 64 2.69 -2.37 -14.98
C ALA A 64 1.20 -2.75 -14.80
N PRO A 65 0.24 -1.93 -15.29
CA PRO A 65 -1.18 -2.21 -15.16
C PRO A 65 -1.65 -3.47 -15.90
N GLY A 66 -0.87 -3.96 -16.87
CA GLY A 66 -1.24 -5.13 -17.68
C GLY A 66 -1.33 -6.46 -16.93
N GLN A 67 -0.91 -6.53 -15.67
CA GLN A 67 -1.00 -7.72 -14.83
C GLN A 67 -2.22 -7.74 -13.90
N PHE A 68 -2.96 -6.63 -13.80
CA PHE A 68 -4.07 -6.46 -12.87
C PHE A 68 -5.36 -6.14 -13.60
N THR A 69 -6.50 -6.54 -13.03
CA THR A 69 -7.81 -6.20 -13.57
C THR A 69 -8.20 -4.77 -13.24
N GLU A 70 -9.13 -4.18 -14.00
CA GLU A 70 -9.62 -2.82 -13.74
C GLU A 70 -10.17 -2.68 -12.30
N ASP A 71 -10.89 -3.67 -11.78
CA ASP A 71 -11.38 -3.69 -10.40
C ASP A 71 -10.23 -3.67 -9.36
N GLN A 72 -9.12 -4.37 -9.64
CA GLN A 72 -7.96 -4.35 -8.76
C GLN A 72 -7.30 -2.98 -8.79
N ILE A 73 -7.16 -2.37 -9.97
CA ILE A 73 -6.59 -1.03 -10.16
C ILE A 73 -7.44 0.03 -9.44
N ASP A 74 -8.76 -0.06 -9.52
CA ASP A 74 -9.70 0.83 -8.83
C ASP A 74 -9.62 0.69 -7.29
N ALA A 75 -9.26 -0.50 -6.80
CA ALA A 75 -9.02 -0.72 -5.37
C ALA A 75 -7.77 0.01 -4.84
N GLY A 76 -6.95 0.61 -5.70
CA GLY A 76 -5.83 1.47 -5.31
C GLY A 76 -6.26 2.77 -4.60
N ILE A 77 -5.28 3.58 -4.21
CA ILE A 77 -5.48 4.91 -3.63
C ILE A 77 -5.24 5.95 -4.72
N PHE A 78 -6.32 6.54 -5.23
CA PHE A 78 -6.24 7.61 -6.20
C PHE A 78 -5.89 8.94 -5.52
N LEU A 79 -4.69 9.46 -5.78
CA LEU A 79 -4.27 10.77 -5.30
C LEU A 79 -4.71 11.85 -6.29
N ASN A 80 -5.92 12.41 -6.09
CA ASN A 80 -6.52 13.45 -6.93
C ASN A 80 -5.58 14.62 -7.28
N TYR A 81 -4.68 15.00 -6.37
CA TYR A 81 -3.77 16.14 -6.56
C TYR A 81 -2.56 15.83 -7.45
N SER A 82 -2.15 14.57 -7.54
CA SER A 82 -0.98 14.14 -8.33
C SER A 82 -1.37 13.35 -9.58
N GLY A 83 -2.61 12.88 -9.70
CA GLY A 83 -3.05 12.02 -10.80
C GLY A 83 -2.42 10.62 -10.77
N ILE A 84 -1.79 10.24 -9.66
CA ILE A 84 -1.11 8.97 -9.47
C ILE A 84 -2.00 8.07 -8.61
N THR A 85 -2.11 6.81 -9.01
CA THR A 85 -2.74 5.76 -8.20
C THR A 85 -1.66 5.00 -7.44
N LEU A 86 -1.63 5.15 -6.12
CA LEU A 86 -0.81 4.30 -5.28
C LEU A 86 -1.46 2.91 -5.24
N PHE A 87 -0.67 1.89 -5.50
CA PHE A 87 -1.16 0.53 -5.68
C PHE A 87 -0.41 -0.49 -4.84
N PHE A 88 0.88 -0.27 -4.59
CA PHE A 88 1.70 -1.16 -3.78
C PHE A 88 2.05 -0.53 -2.44
N VAL A 89 2.13 -1.36 -1.42
CA VAL A 89 2.66 -1.02 -0.11
C VAL A 89 3.86 -1.90 0.22
N SER A 90 4.92 -1.26 0.71
CA SER A 90 6.14 -1.92 1.17
C SER A 90 6.43 -1.48 2.59
N VAL A 91 6.74 -2.40 3.49
CA VAL A 91 7.12 -2.06 4.85
C VAL A 91 8.58 -1.60 4.85
N ILE A 92 8.82 -0.39 5.33
CA ILE A 92 10.17 0.13 5.51
C ILE A 92 10.69 -0.49 6.81
N LYS A 93 11.44 -1.58 6.69
CA LYS A 93 12.24 -2.08 7.80
C LYS A 93 13.32 -1.02 8.04
N GLN A 94 13.40 -0.48 9.25
CA GLN A 94 14.52 0.38 9.66
C GLN A 94 15.77 -0.50 9.78
N ASP A 95 16.29 -0.95 8.64
CA ASP A 95 17.64 -1.45 8.49
C ASP A 95 18.35 -0.40 7.64
N GLY A 96 19.44 0.16 8.16
CA GLY A 96 20.13 1.26 7.50
C GLY A 96 20.65 0.85 6.12
N GLU A 97 20.61 1.80 5.17
CA GLU A 97 21.22 1.74 3.82
C GLU A 97 20.76 0.60 2.90
N ASP A 98 20.09 0.91 1.79
CA ASP A 98 20.64 0.62 0.45
C ASP A 98 19.90 1.35 -0.70
N ASN A 99 20.66 2.23 -1.37
CA ASN A 99 20.67 2.60 -2.78
C ASN A 99 19.39 2.87 -3.62
N LYS A 100 19.29 4.14 -4.07
CA LYS A 100 19.21 4.56 -5.48
C LYS A 100 18.47 3.61 -6.45
N LYS A 101 17.26 4.00 -6.86
CA LYS A 101 16.84 3.82 -8.27
C LYS A 101 16.51 5.17 -8.89
N LYS A 102 17.56 5.71 -9.50
CA LYS A 102 17.51 6.71 -10.56
C LYS A 102 16.79 6.05 -11.74
N THR A 103 15.61 6.52 -12.11
CA THR A 103 15.10 6.28 -13.47
C THR A 103 15.33 7.57 -14.25
N ASP A 104 16.55 7.69 -14.76
CA ASP A 104 16.82 8.40 -16.01
C ASP A 104 15.96 7.72 -17.09
N SER A 105 15.13 8.49 -17.78
CA SER A 105 14.71 8.15 -19.14
C SER A 105 14.90 9.40 -19.98
N ASP A 106 15.86 9.27 -20.90
CA ASP A 106 16.34 10.17 -21.95
C ASP A 106 15.21 10.73 -22.84
#